data_AF-A0A952YUH5-F1
#
_entry.id   AF-A0A952YUH5-F1
#
_cell.length_a   1.000
_cell.length_b   1.000
_cell.length_c   1.000
_cell.angle_alpha   90.00
_cell.angle_beta   90.00
_cell.angle_gamma   90.00
#
_symmetry.space_group_name_H-M   'P 1'
#
loop_
_entity.id
_entity.type
_entity.pdbx_description
1 polymer ?
#
loop_
_entity_poly.entity_id
_entity_poly.type
_entity_poly.pdbx_seq_one_letter_code
_entity_poly.pdbx_strand_id
1 'polypeptide(L)'
;MKQSVRSLLLIVFGGLLAAAVVPAAGPTHPSAPGVGADRRAVLVLTDPERHLVLEEMRNFLAVLQTISEALPGEDMKAVAVAARKMGSGAANEIPPETVAKLPDTFKQLAGAVHGSFDAIALDAESLGDPKHTMGQVGEMLGKCNACHGIYQIGLARPPKRAAR
;
A
#
# COMPACT_ATOMS: atom_id res chain seq x y z
N MET A 1 -29.48 17.94 52.54
CA MET A 1 -30.48 18.96 52.92
C MET A 1 -29.79 20.30 53.10
N LYS A 2 -30.04 21.24 52.20
CA LYS A 2 -30.37 22.67 52.47
C LYS A 2 -30.08 23.48 51.21
N GLN A 3 -31.10 23.49 50.37
CA GLN A 3 -31.36 24.60 49.45
C GLN A 3 -31.48 25.88 50.28
N SER A 4 -30.86 26.97 49.83
CA SER A 4 -31.27 28.30 50.27
C SER A 4 -31.37 29.20 49.06
N VAL A 5 -32.61 29.37 48.64
CA VAL A 5 -33.10 30.33 47.66
C VAL A 5 -33.22 31.70 48.35
N ARG A 6 -32.59 32.73 47.80
CA ARG A 6 -32.89 34.16 48.05
C ARG A 6 -32.66 34.91 46.73
N SER A 7 -33.71 35.06 45.92
CA SER A 7 -34.52 36.27 45.74
C SER A 7 -33.79 37.49 45.19
N LEU A 8 -34.12 37.77 43.92
CA LEU A 8 -34.47 39.06 43.30
C LEU A 8 -33.41 40.18 43.26
N LEU A 9 -33.00 40.54 42.04
CA LEU A 9 -32.99 41.92 41.55
C LEU A 9 -32.78 41.95 40.02
N LEU A 10 -33.80 42.45 39.33
CA LEU A 10 -33.79 42.80 37.91
C LEU A 10 -32.91 44.03 37.71
N ILE A 11 -31.87 43.92 36.89
CA ILE A 11 -31.28 45.08 36.21
C ILE A 11 -31.21 44.73 34.72
N VAL A 12 -32.14 45.32 33.98
CA VAL A 12 -32.09 45.43 32.52
C VAL A 12 -31.01 46.47 32.22
N PHE A 13 -29.90 46.03 31.62
CA PHE A 13 -29.00 46.93 30.91
C PHE A 13 -28.85 46.41 29.49
N GLY A 14 -29.64 47.01 28.60
CA GLY A 14 -29.46 46.87 27.16
C GLY A 14 -28.10 47.45 26.77
N GLY A 15 -27.26 46.60 26.21
CA GLY A 15 -26.00 46.98 25.60
C GLY A 15 -25.80 46.08 24.39
N LEU A 16 -26.10 46.60 23.20
CA LEU A 16 -25.84 45.95 21.93
C LEU A 16 -24.33 45.91 21.71
N LEU A 17 -23.67 44.85 22.20
CA LEU A 17 -22.26 44.58 21.91
C LEU A 17 -22.19 43.86 20.56
N ALA A 18 -21.88 44.61 19.51
CA ALA A 18 -21.44 44.04 18.25
C ALA A 18 -20.12 43.27 18.51
N ALA A 19 -20.22 41.95 18.66
CA ALA A 19 -19.06 41.08 18.70
C ALA A 19 -18.42 41.06 17.31
N ALA A 20 -17.39 41.86 17.12
CA ALA A 20 -16.45 41.65 16.03
C ALA A 20 -15.76 40.30 16.29
N VAL A 21 -16.24 39.25 15.62
CA VAL A 21 -15.55 37.96 15.53
C VAL A 21 -14.26 38.19 14.73
N VAL A 22 -13.19 38.51 15.44
CA VAL A 22 -11.83 38.39 14.90
C VAL A 22 -11.54 36.90 14.86
N PRO A 23 -11.29 36.29 13.69
CA PRO A 23 -10.84 34.91 13.68
C PRO A 23 -9.48 34.89 14.38
N ALA A 24 -9.44 34.30 15.58
CA ALA A 24 -8.20 33.99 16.24
C ALA A 24 -7.48 32.97 15.35
N ALA A 25 -6.51 33.43 14.57
CA ALA A 25 -5.50 32.55 14.01
C ALA A 25 -4.85 31.84 15.20
N GLY A 26 -5.18 30.56 15.38
CA GLY A 26 -4.57 29.73 16.41
C GLY A 26 -3.05 29.74 16.24
N PRO A 27 -2.29 29.44 17.31
CA PRO A 27 -0.84 29.36 17.22
C PRO A 27 -0.46 28.47 16.05
N THR A 28 0.25 29.04 15.08
CA THR A 28 0.83 28.30 13.97
C THR A 28 1.82 27.33 14.56
N HIS A 29 1.40 26.07 14.74
CA HIS A 29 2.35 25.00 14.99
C HIS A 29 3.35 25.04 13.85
N PRO A 30 4.66 25.21 14.12
CA PRO A 30 5.65 25.04 13.07
C PRO A 30 5.42 23.65 12.49
N SER A 31 5.14 23.58 11.19
CA SER A 31 5.05 22.31 10.48
C SER A 31 6.29 21.51 10.85
N ALA A 32 6.09 20.25 11.26
CA ALA A 32 7.17 19.33 11.54
C ALA A 32 8.23 19.44 10.42
N PRO A 33 9.53 19.31 10.72
CA PRO A 33 10.57 19.38 9.70
C PRO A 33 10.14 18.51 8.51
N GLY A 34 9.99 19.16 7.36
CA GLY A 34 9.32 18.56 6.20
C GLY A 34 9.90 17.18 5.93
N VAL A 35 9.02 16.19 5.80
CA VAL A 35 9.40 14.85 5.35
C VAL A 35 10.25 15.03 4.10
N GLY A 36 11.52 14.62 4.17
CA GLY A 36 12.45 14.79 3.05
C GLY A 36 11.88 14.17 1.77
N ALA A 37 12.23 14.75 0.61
CA ALA A 37 11.73 14.25 -0.67
C ALA A 37 12.06 12.77 -0.88
N ASP A 38 11.11 12.00 -1.42
CA ASP A 38 11.33 10.60 -1.78
C ASP A 38 12.43 10.50 -2.84
N ARG A 39 13.50 9.77 -2.50
CA ARG A 39 14.71 9.64 -3.34
C ARG A 39 14.70 8.39 -4.22
N ARG A 40 13.64 7.59 -4.19
CA ARG A 40 13.50 6.38 -5.02
C ARG A 40 13.38 6.73 -6.49
N ALA A 41 13.88 5.86 -7.35
CA ALA A 41 13.77 6.00 -8.80
C ALA A 41 12.31 5.94 -9.26
N VAL A 42 11.87 6.91 -10.05
CA VAL A 42 10.50 6.96 -10.56
C VAL A 42 10.36 6.09 -11.82
N LEU A 43 9.55 5.05 -11.73
CA LEU A 43 9.07 4.30 -12.89
C LEU A 43 7.94 5.10 -13.54
N VAL A 44 8.26 5.76 -14.64
CA VAL A 44 7.30 6.61 -15.38
C VAL A 44 6.53 5.73 -16.35
N LEU A 45 5.26 5.49 -16.06
CA LEU A 45 4.37 4.62 -16.82
C LEU A 45 3.15 5.40 -17.32
N THR A 46 2.54 4.96 -18.43
CA THR A 46 1.21 5.47 -18.81
C THR A 46 0.14 5.05 -17.80
N ASP A 47 -1.04 5.68 -17.81
CA ASP A 47 -2.14 5.31 -16.91
C ASP A 47 -2.48 3.80 -16.99
N PRO A 48 -2.65 3.19 -18.18
CA PRO A 48 -2.89 1.75 -18.29
C PRO A 48 -1.73 0.89 -17.77
N GLU A 49 -0.49 1.22 -18.12
CA GLU A 49 0.71 0.48 -17.67
C GLU A 49 0.85 0.51 -16.15
N ARG A 50 0.64 1.68 -15.54
CA ARG A 50 0.66 1.84 -14.09
C ARG A 50 -0.42 1.00 -13.43
N HIS A 51 -1.62 0.97 -14.00
CA HIS A 51 -2.71 0.18 -13.48
C HIS A 51 -2.35 -1.31 -13.45
N LEU A 52 -1.84 -1.84 -14.58
CA LEU A 52 -1.41 -3.24 -14.69
C LEU A 52 -0.35 -3.60 -13.64
N VAL A 53 0.71 -2.79 -13.51
CA VAL A 53 1.78 -3.07 -12.52
C VAL A 53 1.24 -3.06 -11.09
N LEU A 54 0.35 -2.12 -10.75
CA LEU A 54 -0.21 -2.03 -9.40
C LEU A 54 -1.25 -3.12 -9.11
N GLU A 55 -2.01 -3.53 -10.12
CA GLU A 55 -2.92 -4.68 -10.04
C GLU A 55 -2.14 -5.96 -9.76
N GLU A 56 -1.02 -6.18 -10.47
CA GLU A 56 -0.14 -7.32 -10.24
C GLU A 56 0.41 -7.34 -8.80
N MET A 57 0.88 -6.19 -8.31
CA MET A 57 1.32 -6.05 -6.92
C MET A 57 0.19 -6.34 -5.92
N ARG A 58 -1.05 -5.96 -6.24
CA ARG A 58 -2.22 -6.26 -5.39
C ARG A 58 -2.53 -7.75 -5.38
N ASN A 59 -2.35 -8.44 -6.51
CA ASN A 59 -2.55 -9.88 -6.65
C ASN A 59 -1.49 -10.67 -5.86
N PHE A 60 -0.23 -10.24 -5.85
CA PHE A 60 0.79 -10.80 -4.95
C PHE A 60 0.36 -10.74 -3.48
N LEU A 61 -0.16 -9.59 -3.04
CA LEU A 61 -0.66 -9.43 -1.68
C LEU A 61 -1.86 -10.33 -1.38
N ALA A 62 -2.77 -10.51 -2.34
CA ALA A 62 -3.92 -11.39 -2.18
C ALA A 62 -3.48 -12.85 -1.99
N VAL A 63 -2.51 -13.32 -2.78
CA VAL A 63 -1.97 -14.68 -2.62
C VAL A 63 -1.19 -14.83 -1.31
N LEU A 64 -0.38 -13.85 -0.94
CA LEU A 64 0.32 -13.84 0.36
C LEU A 64 -0.65 -13.93 1.54
N GLN A 65 -1.80 -13.24 1.45
CA GLN A 65 -2.86 -13.35 2.45
C GLN A 65 -3.40 -14.77 2.52
N THR A 66 -3.77 -15.39 1.39
CA THR A 66 -4.28 -16.77 1.37
C THR A 66 -3.26 -17.76 1.92
N ILE A 67 -1.97 -17.64 1.57
CA ILE A 67 -0.91 -18.49 2.13
C ILE A 67 -0.82 -18.29 3.64
N SER A 68 -0.83 -17.04 4.12
CA SER A 68 -0.74 -16.73 5.55
C SER A 68 -1.92 -17.27 6.36
N GLU A 69 -3.12 -17.30 5.78
CA GLU A 69 -4.33 -17.87 6.38
C GLU A 69 -4.30 -19.40 6.41
N ALA A 70 -3.70 -20.04 5.40
CA ALA A 70 -3.61 -21.50 5.29
C ALA A 70 -2.53 -22.12 6.21
N LEU A 71 -1.43 -21.42 6.43
CA LEU A 71 -0.27 -21.93 7.17
C LEU A 71 -0.58 -22.40 8.60
N PRO A 72 -1.35 -21.69 9.45
CA PRO A 72 -1.69 -22.15 10.79
C PRO A 72 -2.54 -23.43 10.83
N GLY A 73 -3.30 -23.69 9.76
CA GLY A 73 -4.08 -24.91 9.60
C GLY A 73 -3.33 -26.03 8.87
N GLU A 74 -2.06 -25.80 8.53
CA GLU A 74 -1.21 -26.71 7.75
C GLU A 74 -1.84 -27.14 6.41
N ASP A 75 -2.71 -26.30 5.83
CA ASP A 75 -3.38 -26.59 4.55
C ASP A 75 -2.43 -26.30 3.37
N MET A 76 -1.46 -27.18 3.18
CA MET A 76 -0.45 -27.03 2.15
C MET A 76 -1.01 -27.19 0.74
N LYS A 77 -2.19 -27.82 0.60
CA LYS A 77 -2.91 -27.86 -0.68
C LYS A 77 -3.45 -26.47 -1.04
N ALA A 78 -4.05 -25.76 -0.09
CA ALA A 78 -4.49 -24.38 -0.30
C ALA A 78 -3.31 -23.45 -0.59
N VAL A 79 -2.18 -23.61 0.12
CA VAL A 79 -0.92 -22.89 -0.18
C VAL A 79 -0.50 -23.10 -1.62
N ALA A 80 -0.40 -24.37 -2.06
CA ALA A 80 0.03 -24.69 -3.42
C ALA A 80 -0.87 -24.07 -4.49
N VAL A 81 -2.19 -24.25 -4.34
CA VAL A 81 -3.18 -23.69 -5.27
C VAL A 81 -3.11 -22.17 -5.32
N ALA A 82 -2.93 -21.49 -4.18
CA ALA A 82 -2.81 -20.05 -4.13
C ALA A 82 -1.51 -19.57 -4.80
N ALA A 83 -0.37 -20.16 -4.45
CA ALA A 83 0.94 -19.77 -4.95
C ALA A 83 1.05 -19.90 -6.47
N ARG A 84 0.51 -20.98 -7.07
CA ARG A 84 0.51 -21.16 -8.54
C ARG A 84 -0.12 -20.00 -9.31
N LYS A 85 -1.09 -19.29 -8.73
CA LYS A 85 -1.76 -18.16 -9.39
C LYS A 85 -0.81 -17.02 -9.73
N MET A 86 0.26 -16.85 -8.95
CA MET A 86 1.25 -15.78 -9.14
C MET A 86 2.64 -16.31 -9.45
N GLY A 87 2.75 -17.58 -9.88
CA GLY A 87 3.97 -18.15 -10.41
C GLY A 87 4.42 -17.48 -11.71
N SER A 88 5.45 -18.03 -12.37
CA SER A 88 5.99 -17.48 -13.63
C SER A 88 4.98 -17.45 -14.78
N GLY A 89 3.89 -18.22 -14.69
CA GLY A 89 2.78 -18.16 -15.65
C GLY A 89 2.10 -16.79 -15.69
N ALA A 90 1.83 -16.19 -14.53
CA ALA A 90 1.18 -14.88 -14.42
C ALA A 90 2.04 -13.75 -15.00
N ALA A 91 3.36 -13.85 -14.87
CA ALA A 91 4.30 -12.88 -15.42
C ALA A 91 4.15 -12.69 -16.94
N ASN A 92 3.71 -13.74 -17.65
CA ASN A 92 3.52 -13.72 -19.10
C ASN A 92 2.24 -12.99 -19.54
N GLU A 93 1.35 -12.65 -18.60
CA GLU A 93 0.13 -11.90 -18.87
C GLU A 93 0.39 -10.38 -18.99
N ILE A 94 1.56 -9.92 -18.54
CA ILE A 94 1.97 -8.53 -18.66
C ILE A 94 2.39 -8.24 -20.11
N PRO A 95 1.83 -7.20 -20.77
CA PRO A 95 2.15 -6.91 -22.15
C PRO A 95 3.65 -6.63 -22.39
N PRO A 96 4.29 -7.22 -23.41
CA PRO A 96 5.73 -7.08 -23.66
C PRO A 96 6.20 -5.62 -23.80
N GLU A 97 5.36 -4.75 -24.35
CA GLU A 97 5.61 -3.32 -24.48
C GLU A 97 5.69 -2.60 -23.12
N THR A 98 4.96 -3.10 -22.12
CA THR A 98 5.05 -2.62 -20.74
C THR A 98 6.35 -3.11 -20.12
N VAL A 99 6.66 -4.40 -20.28
CA VAL A 99 7.90 -5.02 -19.76
C VAL A 99 9.14 -4.34 -20.34
N ALA A 100 9.13 -3.98 -21.61
CA ALA A 100 10.26 -3.34 -22.29
C ALA A 100 10.65 -1.98 -21.67
N LYS A 101 9.71 -1.28 -21.02
CA LYS A 101 9.97 0.01 -20.34
C LYS A 101 10.55 -0.15 -18.93
N LEU A 102 10.47 -1.35 -18.37
CA LEU A 102 10.91 -1.60 -16.99
C LEU A 102 12.44 -1.73 -16.93
N PRO A 103 13.11 -1.12 -15.93
CA PRO A 103 14.53 -1.33 -15.70
C PRO A 103 14.89 -2.80 -15.47
N ASP A 104 16.11 -3.20 -15.83
CA ASP A 104 16.55 -4.60 -15.69
C ASP A 104 16.46 -5.11 -14.26
N THR A 105 16.84 -4.28 -13.27
CA THR A 105 16.74 -4.68 -11.86
C THR A 105 15.30 -4.80 -11.39
N PHE A 106 14.35 -4.04 -11.96
CA PHE A 106 12.93 -4.23 -11.69
C PHE A 106 12.43 -5.57 -12.24
N LYS A 107 12.76 -5.88 -13.49
CA LYS A 107 12.40 -7.16 -14.14
C LYS A 107 12.96 -8.36 -13.39
N GLN A 108 14.21 -8.27 -12.94
CA GLN A 108 14.86 -9.31 -12.13
C GLN A 108 14.13 -9.52 -10.79
N LEU A 109 13.80 -8.45 -10.08
CA LEU A 109 13.09 -8.55 -8.80
C LEU A 109 11.66 -9.08 -8.99
N ALA A 110 10.94 -8.61 -10.00
CA ALA A 110 9.60 -9.11 -10.33
C ALA A 110 9.63 -10.59 -10.70
N GLY A 111 10.53 -11.00 -11.60
CA GLY A 111 10.71 -12.41 -11.97
C GLY A 111 11.10 -13.29 -10.77
N ALA A 112 11.95 -12.78 -9.86
CA ALA A 112 12.32 -13.51 -8.65
C ALA A 112 11.15 -13.67 -7.66
N VAL A 113 10.19 -12.75 -7.63
CA VAL A 113 8.94 -12.90 -6.86
C VAL A 113 8.08 -13.99 -7.48
N HIS A 114 7.84 -13.95 -8.80
CA HIS A 114 7.11 -15.01 -9.50
C HIS A 114 7.74 -16.40 -9.31
N GLY A 115 9.06 -16.51 -9.45
CA GLY A 115 9.76 -17.76 -9.22
C GLY A 115 9.71 -18.23 -7.76
N SER A 116 9.58 -17.31 -6.79
CA SER A 116 9.36 -17.67 -5.38
C SER A 116 7.98 -18.31 -5.19
N PHE A 117 6.95 -17.81 -5.88
CA PHE A 117 5.62 -18.44 -5.86
C PHE A 117 5.63 -19.83 -6.51
N ASP A 118 6.36 -20.03 -7.61
CA ASP A 118 6.53 -21.38 -8.20
C ASP A 118 7.19 -22.35 -7.22
N ALA A 119 8.26 -21.91 -6.54
CA ALA A 119 8.97 -22.72 -5.55
C ALA A 119 8.07 -23.05 -4.34
N ILE A 120 7.34 -22.07 -3.81
CA ILE A 120 6.38 -22.29 -2.73
C ILE A 120 5.31 -23.29 -3.15
N ALA A 121 4.79 -23.18 -4.38
CA ALA A 121 3.79 -24.12 -4.87
C ALA A 121 4.32 -25.56 -4.93
N LEU A 122 5.53 -25.74 -5.47
CA LEU A 122 6.17 -27.04 -5.60
C LEU A 122 6.47 -27.66 -4.23
N ASP A 123 7.04 -26.88 -3.31
CA ASP A 123 7.45 -27.36 -1.99
C ASP A 123 6.25 -27.62 -1.08
N ALA A 124 5.18 -26.83 -1.20
CA ALA A 124 3.92 -27.09 -0.51
C ALA A 124 3.31 -28.44 -0.92
N GLU A 125 3.42 -28.85 -2.18
CA GLU A 125 2.91 -30.14 -2.65
C GLU A 125 3.84 -31.32 -2.33
N SER A 126 5.15 -31.11 -2.47
CA SER A 126 6.14 -32.19 -2.38
C SER A 126 6.67 -32.41 -0.97
N LEU A 127 6.92 -31.33 -0.21
CA LEU A 127 7.45 -31.38 1.15
C LEU A 127 6.33 -31.26 2.19
N GLY A 128 5.35 -30.38 1.94
CA GLY A 128 4.22 -30.17 2.84
C GLY A 128 4.61 -29.64 4.22
N ASP A 129 5.72 -28.90 4.34
CA ASP A 129 6.22 -28.35 5.61
C ASP A 129 5.83 -26.85 5.76
N PRO A 130 4.92 -26.51 6.69
CA PRO A 130 4.49 -25.13 6.91
C PRO A 130 5.62 -24.19 7.37
N LYS A 131 6.61 -24.71 8.13
CA LYS A 131 7.73 -23.89 8.61
C LYS A 131 8.69 -23.56 7.47
N HIS A 132 8.98 -24.53 6.61
CA HIS A 132 9.75 -24.32 5.39
C HIS A 132 9.08 -23.26 4.50
N THR A 133 7.79 -23.42 4.22
CA THR A 133 7.03 -22.46 3.41
C THR A 133 7.00 -21.07 4.03
N MET A 134 6.82 -20.94 5.34
CA MET A 134 6.90 -19.63 6.01
C MET A 134 8.28 -18.97 5.82
N GLY A 135 9.36 -19.77 5.84
CA GLY A 135 10.71 -19.31 5.50
C GLY A 135 10.80 -18.75 4.09
N GLN A 136 10.28 -19.47 3.10
CA GLN A 136 10.23 -19.02 1.70
C GLN A 136 9.43 -17.72 1.53
N VAL A 137 8.31 -17.58 2.24
CA VAL A 137 7.52 -16.33 2.28
C VAL A 137 8.38 -15.18 2.82
N GLY A 138 9.12 -15.39 3.91
CA GLY A 138 10.04 -14.39 4.46
C GLY A 138 11.11 -13.95 3.46
N GLU A 139 11.75 -14.89 2.76
CA GLU A 139 12.72 -14.59 1.71
C GLU A 139 12.11 -13.84 0.51
N MET A 140 10.86 -14.16 0.16
CA MET A 140 10.13 -13.46 -0.90
C MET A 140 9.78 -12.02 -0.50
N LEU A 141 9.34 -11.80 0.74
CA LEU A 141 9.06 -10.44 1.27
C LEU A 141 10.31 -9.54 1.23
N GLY A 142 11.50 -10.11 1.40
CA GLY A 142 12.77 -9.40 1.20
C GLY A 142 12.90 -8.78 -0.20
N LYS A 143 12.42 -9.47 -1.23
CA LYS A 143 12.41 -8.99 -2.63
C LYS A 143 11.42 -7.84 -2.83
N CYS A 144 10.24 -7.92 -2.19
CA CYS A 144 9.27 -6.82 -2.17
C CYS A 144 9.88 -5.56 -1.55
N ASN A 145 10.53 -5.70 -0.39
CA ASN A 145 11.18 -4.59 0.29
C ASN A 145 12.32 -3.98 -0.54
N ALA A 146 13.13 -4.81 -1.20
CA ALA A 146 14.19 -4.34 -2.10
C ALA A 146 13.61 -3.50 -3.25
N CYS A 147 12.57 -3.99 -3.94
CA CYS A 147 11.94 -3.25 -5.03
C CYS A 147 11.33 -1.94 -4.53
N HIS A 148 10.58 -1.98 -3.42
CA HIS A 148 9.95 -0.81 -2.82
C HIS A 148 10.95 0.21 -2.24
N GLY A 149 12.16 -0.23 -1.90
CA GLY A 149 13.25 0.64 -1.46
C GLY A 149 13.99 1.32 -2.62
N ILE A 150 13.90 0.78 -3.84
CA ILE A 150 14.55 1.33 -5.04
C ILE A 150 13.58 2.20 -5.84
N TYR A 151 12.34 1.75 -5.99
CA TYR A 151 11.39 2.28 -6.96
C TYR A 151 10.15 2.91 -6.33
N GLN A 152 9.66 3.95 -6.99
CA GLN A 152 8.30 4.46 -6.86
C GLN A 152 7.61 4.44 -8.23
N ILE A 153 6.30 4.23 -8.26
CA ILE A 153 5.53 4.18 -9.52
C ILE A 153 4.88 5.54 -9.76
N GLY A 154 5.30 6.21 -10.83
CA GLY A 154 4.81 7.52 -11.23
C GLY A 154 4.03 7.49 -12.54
N LEU A 155 3.30 8.56 -12.79
CA LEU A 155 2.58 8.77 -14.04
C LEU A 155 3.43 9.54 -15.04
N ALA A 156 3.49 9.04 -16.28
CA ALA A 156 3.80 9.88 -17.42
C ALA A 156 2.78 11.01 -17.44
N ARG A 157 3.24 12.26 -17.39
CA ARG A 157 2.39 13.45 -17.23
C ARG A 157 1.15 13.34 -18.13
N PRO A 158 -0.08 13.38 -17.58
CA PRO A 158 -1.28 13.38 -18.41
C PRO A 158 -1.27 14.64 -19.30
N PRO A 159 -1.78 14.58 -20.55
CA PRO A 159 -2.00 15.80 -21.32
C PRO A 159 -2.82 16.76 -20.44
N LYS A 160 -2.44 18.06 -20.42
CA LYS A 160 -3.17 19.09 -19.66
C LYS A 160 -4.65 18.88 -19.90
N ARG A 161 -5.42 18.58 -18.84
CA ARG A 161 -6.88 18.61 -18.93
C ARG A 161 -7.25 19.96 -19.52
N ALA A 162 -7.87 19.95 -20.71
CA ALA A 162 -8.54 21.15 -21.20
C ALA A 162 -9.52 21.57 -20.10
N ALA A 163 -9.43 22.82 -19.68
CA ALA A 163 -10.34 23.39 -18.71
C ALA A 163 -11.78 23.10 -19.17
N ARG A 164 -12.55 22.41 -18.33
CA ARG A 164 -14.00 22.32 -18.48
C ARG A 164 -14.64 23.53 -17.81
#